data_AF-A0A0S7WI00-F1
#
_entry.id   AF-A0A0S7WI00-F1
#
_cell.length_a   1.000
_cell.length_b   1.000
_cell.length_c   1.000
_cell.angle_alpha   90.00
_cell.angle_beta   90.00
_cell.angle_gamma   90.00
#
_symmetry.space_group_name_H-M   'P 1'
#
loop_
_entity.id
_entity.type
_entity.pdbx_description
1 polymer ?
#
loop_
_entity_poly.entity_id
_entity_poly.type
_entity_poly.pdbx_seq_one_letter_code
_entity_poly.pdbx_strand_id
1 'polypeptide(L)'
;MKKFTHAWLAFMAIKRLEKTKLSDTNRKCADNLIRWFRNHRDDVTQGAWYPDSVIKDMANSHVLKLTPSDEAENKFKRLPTTYLSYRYGESCPLKKKSFTVEKDDNLPDRCESIAHSVIDHLKIQESEDKGSPVSPTDNQIALLLFMLSHYVADGHMPFHCDSRKFSEGDNLHGDIEGKWDDIIRRCYAIDKDNERFFYDRFGYPLRNSSTDQEYRSSFLKEVDKELRNREFIISWGAKNTNVWDFMSAICQYSYLLSYCFIPENYDHTNVPRRNWQSLGSISFDDLNVAVFSDAIDSIARVWLRVWRRYLKWERQQKAKK
;
A
#
# COMPACT_ATOMS: atom_id res chain seq x y z
N MET A 1 4.32 3.07 -7.74
CA MET A 1 3.30 2.54 -8.69
C MET A 1 2.71 3.71 -9.50
N LYS A 2 1.71 3.52 -10.39
CA LYS A 2 1.10 4.65 -11.14
C LYS A 2 -0.21 5.18 -10.51
N LYS A 3 -0.66 6.34 -10.98
CA LYS A 3 -1.81 7.12 -10.46
C LYS A 3 -3.06 6.29 -10.20
N PHE A 4 -3.59 5.58 -11.19
CA PHE A 4 -4.84 4.83 -11.02
C PHE A 4 -4.65 3.57 -10.17
N THR A 5 -3.44 3.01 -10.18
CA THR A 5 -3.05 1.91 -9.31
C THR A 5 -3.12 2.30 -7.83
N HIS A 6 -2.51 3.41 -7.43
CA HIS A 6 -2.58 3.90 -6.04
C HIS A 6 -4.02 4.18 -5.61
N ALA A 7 -4.78 4.88 -6.45
CA ALA A 7 -6.18 5.18 -6.18
C ALA A 7 -7.04 3.92 -6.02
N TRP A 8 -6.86 2.94 -6.91
CA TRP A 8 -7.57 1.67 -6.86
C TRP A 8 -7.27 0.88 -5.58
N LEU A 9 -6.00 0.82 -5.16
CA LEU A 9 -5.59 0.16 -3.92
C LEU A 9 -6.27 0.78 -2.69
N ALA A 10 -6.36 2.11 -2.63
CA ALA A 10 -7.05 2.83 -1.55
C ALA A 10 -8.54 2.46 -1.47
N PHE A 11 -9.24 2.43 -2.62
CA PHE A 11 -10.63 1.97 -2.68
C PHE A 11 -10.80 0.52 -2.25
N MET A 12 -9.91 -0.36 -2.70
CA MET A 12 -9.98 -1.78 -2.38
C MET A 12 -9.67 -2.06 -0.91
N ALA A 13 -8.85 -1.24 -0.25
CA ALA A 13 -8.60 -1.29 1.19
C ALA A 13 -9.87 -1.02 2.01
N ILE A 14 -10.68 -0.03 1.63
CA ILE A 14 -11.97 0.24 2.26
C ILE A 14 -12.95 -0.91 2.02
N LYS A 15 -13.00 -1.42 0.79
CA LYS A 15 -13.82 -2.58 0.43
C LYS A 15 -13.40 -3.84 1.20
N ARG A 16 -12.11 -3.99 1.49
CA ARG A 16 -11.56 -5.08 2.32
C ARG A 16 -12.06 -4.98 3.76
N LEU A 17 -12.06 -3.79 4.36
CA LEU A 17 -12.61 -3.55 5.70
C LEU A 17 -14.12 -3.80 5.76
N GLU A 18 -14.86 -3.46 4.71
CA GLU A 18 -16.30 -3.72 4.62
C GLU A 18 -16.63 -5.21 4.65
N LYS A 19 -15.87 -6.02 3.92
CA LYS A 19 -16.17 -7.46 3.73
C LYS A 19 -15.59 -8.38 4.80
N THR A 20 -14.53 -7.97 5.47
CA THR A 20 -13.81 -8.87 6.37
C THR A 20 -14.54 -9.09 7.70
N LYS A 21 -14.29 -10.21 8.39
CA LYS A 21 -14.82 -10.44 9.74
C LYS A 21 -13.95 -9.69 10.75
N LEU A 22 -14.58 -8.83 11.57
CA LEU A 22 -13.91 -8.07 12.63
C LEU A 22 -14.63 -8.33 13.96
N SER A 23 -13.92 -8.20 15.08
CA SER A 23 -14.59 -8.12 16.39
C SER A 23 -15.47 -6.89 16.48
N ASP A 24 -16.53 -6.91 17.31
CA ASP A 24 -17.52 -5.82 17.40
C ASP A 24 -16.88 -4.43 17.58
N THR A 25 -15.86 -4.33 18.45
CA THR A 25 -15.13 -3.08 18.67
C THR A 25 -14.43 -2.59 17.41
N ASN A 26 -13.77 -3.48 16.67
CA ASN A 26 -13.07 -3.11 15.44
C ASN A 26 -14.05 -2.89 14.28
N ARG A 27 -15.17 -3.62 14.24
CA ARG A 27 -16.27 -3.43 13.28
C ARG A 27 -16.85 -2.02 13.40
N LYS A 28 -17.19 -1.57 14.61
CA LYS A 28 -17.64 -0.18 14.85
C LYS A 28 -16.64 0.87 14.37
N CYS A 29 -15.34 0.65 14.61
CA CYS A 29 -14.29 1.56 14.12
C CYS A 29 -14.19 1.55 12.59
N ALA A 30 -14.24 0.37 11.97
CA ALA A 30 -14.18 0.21 10.53
C ALA A 30 -15.40 0.85 9.85
N ASP A 31 -16.60 0.64 10.36
CA ASP A 31 -17.83 1.20 9.79
C ASP A 31 -17.85 2.73 9.87
N ASN A 32 -17.26 3.31 10.92
CA ASN A 32 -17.06 4.75 11.03
C ASN A 32 -16.09 5.26 9.94
N LEU A 33 -14.93 4.62 9.78
CA LEU A 33 -13.97 4.95 8.72
C LEU A 33 -14.57 4.78 7.31
N ILE A 34 -15.30 3.68 7.05
CA ILE A 34 -15.95 3.40 5.76
C ILE A 34 -16.97 4.48 5.43
N ARG A 35 -17.81 4.88 6.41
CA ARG A 35 -18.79 5.95 6.22
C ARG A 35 -18.09 7.27 5.92
N TRP A 36 -17.05 7.61 6.68
CA TRP A 36 -16.28 8.82 6.45
C TRP A 36 -15.64 8.81 5.05
N PHE A 37 -14.97 7.73 4.67
CA PHE A 37 -14.32 7.62 3.35
C PHE A 37 -15.31 7.79 2.20
N ARG A 38 -16.51 7.19 2.30
CA ARG A 38 -17.55 7.32 1.27
C ARG A 38 -17.91 8.77 0.98
N ASN A 39 -17.86 9.65 1.97
CA ASN A 39 -18.19 11.06 1.80
C ASN A 39 -17.02 11.91 1.26
N HIS A 40 -15.80 11.36 1.20
CA HIS A 40 -14.58 12.10 0.82
C HIS A 40 -13.82 11.43 -0.33
N ARG A 41 -14.44 10.48 -1.03
CA ARG A 41 -13.77 9.59 -2.00
C ARG A 41 -13.42 10.24 -3.34
N ASP A 42 -14.04 11.37 -3.67
CA ASP A 42 -14.01 11.93 -5.02
C ASP A 42 -12.59 12.32 -5.46
N ASP A 43 -11.76 12.74 -4.50
CA ASP A 43 -10.37 13.19 -4.74
C ASP A 43 -9.32 12.14 -4.38
N VAL A 44 -9.71 10.88 -4.15
CA VAL A 44 -8.77 9.78 -3.86
C VAL A 44 -7.69 9.68 -4.93
N THR A 45 -8.07 9.80 -6.21
CA THR A 45 -7.13 9.68 -7.33
C THR A 45 -6.10 10.78 -7.35
N GLN A 46 -6.51 12.01 -7.00
CA GLN A 46 -5.62 13.16 -6.98
C GLN A 46 -4.75 13.15 -5.72
N GLY A 47 -5.35 13.00 -4.53
CA GLY A 47 -4.63 13.02 -3.26
C GLY A 47 -3.64 11.87 -3.12
N ALA A 48 -3.97 10.69 -3.65
CA ALA A 48 -3.02 9.57 -3.68
C ALA A 48 -1.90 9.79 -4.70
N TRP A 49 -2.01 10.74 -5.64
CA TRP A 49 -0.98 11.00 -6.66
C TRP A 49 -0.11 12.23 -6.37
N TYR A 50 -0.46 13.04 -5.37
CA TYR A 50 0.34 14.20 -4.97
C TYR A 50 1.77 13.88 -4.53
N PRO A 51 2.08 12.73 -3.89
CA PRO A 51 3.45 12.32 -3.66
C PRO A 51 4.30 12.37 -4.94
N ASP A 52 3.83 11.75 -6.03
CA ASP A 52 4.55 11.69 -7.31
C ASP A 52 4.47 12.98 -8.14
N SER A 53 3.33 13.69 -8.10
CA SER A 53 3.06 14.81 -9.03
C SER A 53 3.36 16.20 -8.47
N VAL A 54 3.26 16.38 -7.16
CA VAL A 54 3.36 17.69 -6.50
C VAL A 54 4.57 17.73 -5.56
N ILE A 55 4.65 16.78 -4.62
CA ILE A 55 5.71 16.73 -3.60
C ILE A 55 7.03 16.31 -4.24
N LYS A 56 6.98 15.30 -5.11
CA LYS A 56 8.09 14.78 -5.90
C LYS A 56 9.26 14.25 -5.06
N ASP A 57 8.98 13.57 -3.95
CA ASP A 57 9.98 12.99 -3.05
C ASP A 57 10.38 11.54 -3.42
N MET A 58 10.25 11.15 -4.70
CA MET A 58 10.51 9.79 -5.19
C MET A 58 11.94 9.28 -4.95
N ALA A 59 12.90 10.18 -4.74
CA ALA A 59 14.29 9.80 -4.53
C ALA A 59 14.56 9.12 -3.18
N ASN A 60 13.72 9.35 -2.16
CA ASN A 60 13.97 8.89 -0.80
C ASN A 60 12.73 8.41 -0.03
N SER A 61 11.59 9.10 -0.16
CA SER A 61 10.38 8.81 0.62
C SER A 61 9.48 7.75 0.01
N HIS A 62 9.75 7.38 -1.24
CA HIS A 62 9.04 6.31 -1.96
C HIS A 62 9.76 4.97 -1.90
N VAL A 63 10.94 4.94 -1.28
CA VAL A 63 11.84 3.79 -1.33
C VAL A 63 12.43 3.47 0.04
N LEU A 64 12.84 2.22 0.20
CA LEU A 64 13.72 1.76 1.26
C LEU A 64 14.55 0.64 0.67
N LYS A 65 15.65 1.00 0.03
CA LYS A 65 16.52 0.12 -0.74
C LYS A 65 17.39 -0.69 0.20
N LEU A 66 17.35 -2.01 0.02
CA LEU A 66 18.17 -2.97 0.74
C LEU A 66 19.19 -3.61 -0.20
N THR A 67 20.39 -3.84 0.33
CA THR A 67 21.48 -4.55 -0.37
C THR A 67 21.94 -5.73 0.49
N PRO A 68 22.10 -6.95 -0.07
CA PRO A 68 22.67 -8.08 0.67
C PRO A 68 24.04 -7.70 1.28
N SER A 69 24.28 -8.10 2.53
CA SER A 69 25.54 -7.82 3.22
C SER A 69 25.86 -8.92 4.23
N ASP A 70 27.15 -9.24 4.37
CA ASP A 70 27.65 -10.16 5.40
C ASP A 70 28.08 -9.42 6.69
N GLU A 71 28.12 -8.08 6.67
CA GLU A 71 28.67 -7.24 7.73
C GLU A 71 27.63 -6.80 8.78
N ALA A 72 26.35 -6.98 8.48
CA ALA A 72 25.24 -6.59 9.35
C ALA A 72 24.66 -7.79 10.12
N GLU A 73 23.88 -7.54 11.17
CA GLU A 73 23.04 -8.56 11.79
C GLU A 73 21.75 -8.78 10.99
N ASN A 74 21.26 -10.03 10.98
CA ASN A 74 19.98 -10.37 10.37
C ASN A 74 18.83 -9.79 11.20
N LYS A 75 18.14 -8.77 10.67
CA LYS A 75 17.11 -7.99 11.37
C LYS A 75 15.71 -8.12 10.77
N PHE A 76 15.43 -9.22 10.07
CA PHE A 76 14.09 -9.43 9.50
C PHE A 76 13.02 -9.47 10.60
N LYS A 77 12.08 -8.54 10.54
CA LYS A 77 10.87 -8.53 11.37
C LYS A 77 9.87 -9.57 10.84
N ARG A 78 8.76 -9.83 11.54
CA ARG A 78 7.75 -10.81 11.10
C ARG A 78 6.45 -10.12 10.74
N LEU A 79 6.03 -10.28 9.49
CA LEU A 79 4.71 -9.89 9.02
C LEU A 79 3.63 -10.89 9.47
N PRO A 80 2.34 -10.56 9.33
CA PRO A 80 1.28 -11.56 9.46
C PRO A 80 1.50 -12.71 8.47
N THR A 81 1.33 -13.95 8.93
CA THR A 81 1.58 -15.18 8.13
C THR A 81 0.63 -15.36 6.94
N THR A 82 -0.43 -14.54 6.87
CA THR A 82 -1.35 -14.48 5.75
C THR A 82 -0.82 -13.69 4.55
N TYR A 83 0.27 -12.94 4.70
CA TYR A 83 0.88 -12.18 3.61
C TYR A 83 1.61 -13.10 2.65
N LEU A 84 1.42 -12.90 1.35
CA LEU A 84 2.10 -13.70 0.33
C LEU A 84 3.59 -13.33 0.25
N SER A 85 3.93 -12.04 0.34
CA SER A 85 5.32 -11.57 0.43
C SER A 85 6.08 -12.22 1.58
N TYR A 86 5.43 -12.39 2.74
CA TYR A 86 5.98 -13.13 3.87
C TYR A 86 6.27 -14.59 3.49
N ARG A 87 5.28 -15.30 2.94
CA ARG A 87 5.41 -16.72 2.58
C ARG A 87 6.48 -16.97 1.52
N TYR A 88 6.51 -16.17 0.45
CA TYR A 88 7.54 -16.27 -0.58
C TYR A 88 8.91 -15.93 0.00
N GLY A 89 9.00 -14.88 0.83
CA GLY A 89 10.24 -14.45 1.47
C GLY A 89 10.84 -15.50 2.42
N GLU A 90 10.03 -16.33 3.10
CA GLU A 90 10.56 -17.39 3.97
C GLU A 90 11.37 -18.45 3.21
N SER A 91 11.06 -18.66 1.92
CA SER A 91 11.80 -19.56 1.03
C SER A 91 13.00 -18.90 0.34
N CYS A 92 13.12 -17.57 0.41
CA CYS A 92 14.18 -16.83 -0.25
C CYS A 92 15.54 -17.09 0.43
N PRO A 93 16.61 -17.45 -0.31
CA PRO A 93 17.94 -17.66 0.26
C PRO A 93 18.46 -16.45 1.06
N LEU A 94 18.10 -15.24 0.64
CA LEU A 94 18.50 -14.00 1.29
C LEU A 94 17.85 -13.78 2.65
N LYS A 95 16.79 -14.51 3.00
CA LYS A 95 16.14 -14.44 4.31
C LYS A 95 17.11 -14.74 5.46
N LYS A 96 18.14 -15.55 5.19
CA LYS A 96 19.19 -15.95 6.14
C LYS A 96 20.40 -15.01 6.10
N LYS A 97 20.56 -14.22 5.06
CA LYS A 97 21.63 -13.22 4.94
C LYS A 97 21.21 -11.91 5.63
N SER A 98 22.21 -11.10 5.97
CA SER A 98 21.97 -9.75 6.44
C SER A 98 21.88 -8.78 5.26
N PHE A 99 21.56 -7.52 5.54
CA PHE A 99 21.44 -6.47 4.54
C PHE A 99 21.81 -5.12 5.13
N THR A 100 22.26 -4.22 4.26
CA THR A 100 22.35 -2.79 4.54
C THR A 100 21.13 -2.07 3.97
N VAL A 101 20.86 -0.87 4.48
CA VAL A 101 19.79 0.02 4.00
C VAL A 101 20.46 1.29 3.50
N GLU A 102 20.03 1.79 2.34
CA GLU A 102 20.51 3.07 1.81
C GLU A 102 20.19 4.20 2.78
N LYS A 103 21.20 5.04 3.06
CA LYS A 103 21.17 5.98 4.18
C LYS A 103 20.07 7.04 4.07
N ASP A 104 19.78 7.48 2.86
CA ASP A 104 18.89 8.60 2.61
C ASP A 104 17.42 8.17 2.42
N ASP A 105 17.16 6.86 2.35
CA ASP A 105 15.83 6.31 2.16
C ASP A 105 15.02 6.29 3.47
N ASN A 106 13.74 6.70 3.39
CA ASN A 106 12.95 6.95 4.59
C ASN A 106 11.44 6.65 4.45
N LEU A 107 11.05 5.75 3.55
CA LEU A 107 9.63 5.38 3.36
C LEU A 107 8.89 5.02 4.67
N PRO A 108 9.44 4.19 5.59
CA PRO A 108 8.76 3.89 6.85
C PRO A 108 8.54 5.13 7.73
N ASP A 109 9.51 6.06 7.76
CA ASP A 109 9.43 7.33 8.48
C ASP A 109 8.35 8.23 7.90
N ARG A 110 8.27 8.29 6.56
CA ARG A 110 7.20 9.01 5.86
C ARG A 110 5.82 8.48 6.21
N CYS A 111 5.66 7.15 6.20
CA CYS A 111 4.41 6.49 6.58
C CYS A 111 4.02 6.80 8.04
N GLU A 112 4.95 6.65 8.99
CA GLU A 112 4.70 6.94 10.42
C GLU A 112 4.34 8.41 10.63
N SER A 113 5.10 9.33 10.03
CA SER A 113 4.88 10.78 10.14
C SER A 113 3.47 11.17 9.68
N ILE A 114 3.04 10.70 8.51
CA ILE A 114 1.69 10.99 8.00
C ILE A 114 0.63 10.30 8.87
N ALA A 115 0.88 9.09 9.39
CA ALA A 115 -0.06 8.41 10.28
C ALA A 115 -0.32 9.21 11.57
N HIS A 116 0.72 9.77 12.19
CA HIS A 116 0.55 10.69 13.33
C HIS A 116 -0.13 11.98 12.91
N SER A 117 0.24 12.55 11.77
CA SER A 117 -0.38 13.77 11.24
C SER A 117 -1.90 13.62 11.10
N VAL A 118 -2.38 12.50 10.56
CA VAL A 118 -3.83 12.21 10.48
C VAL A 118 -4.47 12.24 11.86
N ILE A 119 -3.88 11.55 12.85
CA ILE A 119 -4.41 11.49 14.22
C ILE A 119 -4.47 12.87 14.84
N ASP A 120 -3.41 13.66 14.69
CA ASP A 120 -3.33 14.98 15.31
C ASP A 120 -4.25 15.98 14.63
N HIS A 121 -4.41 15.93 13.30
CA HIS A 121 -5.38 16.76 12.61
C HIS A 121 -6.82 16.45 13.03
N LEU A 122 -7.17 15.17 13.21
CA LEU A 122 -8.47 14.77 13.75
C LEU A 122 -8.70 15.28 15.18
N LYS A 123 -7.67 15.23 16.04
CA LYS A 123 -7.78 15.76 17.42
C LYS A 123 -7.95 17.27 17.45
N ILE A 124 -7.21 18.00 16.62
CA ILE A 124 -7.33 19.46 16.51
C ILE A 124 -8.73 19.79 16.01
N GLN A 125 -9.20 19.13 14.95
CA GLN A 125 -10.54 19.33 14.40
C GLN A 125 -11.66 19.12 15.43
N GLU A 126 -11.56 18.09 16.29
CA GLU A 126 -12.54 17.82 17.36
C GLU A 126 -12.44 18.78 18.56
N SER A 127 -11.26 19.34 18.80
CA SER A 127 -11.00 20.21 19.97
C SER A 127 -11.25 21.69 19.70
N GLU A 128 -11.05 22.13 18.45
CA GLU A 128 -11.20 23.51 18.02
C GLU A 128 -12.67 23.89 17.78
N ASP A 129 -12.97 25.18 17.97
CA ASP A 129 -14.29 25.71 17.63
C ASP A 129 -14.56 25.61 16.12
N LYS A 130 -15.82 25.34 15.77
CA LYS A 130 -16.24 25.31 14.37
C LYS A 130 -15.98 26.67 13.71
N GLY A 131 -15.27 26.66 12.59
CA GLY A 131 -14.87 27.86 11.87
C GLY A 131 -13.53 28.45 12.31
N SER A 132 -12.84 27.84 13.28
CA SER A 132 -11.47 28.23 13.65
C SER A 132 -10.53 28.14 12.43
N PRO A 133 -9.76 29.19 12.11
CA PRO A 133 -8.89 29.22 10.94
C PRO A 133 -7.70 28.26 11.05
N VAL A 134 -7.42 27.75 12.26
CA VAL A 134 -6.37 26.75 12.51
C VAL A 134 -6.91 25.32 12.56
N SER A 135 -8.23 25.13 12.45
CA SER A 135 -8.87 23.82 12.46
C SER A 135 -8.74 23.13 11.09
N PRO A 136 -8.18 21.92 11.02
CA PRO A 136 -8.14 21.15 9.78
C PRO A 136 -9.52 20.84 9.23
N THR A 137 -9.65 20.89 7.91
CA THR A 137 -10.86 20.43 7.21
C THR A 137 -10.83 18.92 6.98
N ASP A 138 -12.00 18.32 6.73
CA ASP A 138 -12.07 16.91 6.33
C ASP A 138 -11.28 16.62 5.05
N ASN A 139 -11.23 17.59 4.13
CA ASN A 139 -10.43 17.49 2.91
C ASN A 139 -8.93 17.38 3.20
N GLN A 140 -8.44 18.09 4.22
CA GLN A 140 -7.05 17.98 4.65
C GLN A 140 -6.75 16.60 5.25
N ILE A 141 -7.68 16.07 6.06
CA ILE A 141 -7.57 14.71 6.61
C ILE A 141 -7.62 13.66 5.49
N ALA A 142 -8.48 13.85 4.48
CA ALA A 142 -8.57 13.00 3.29
C ALA A 142 -7.29 12.99 2.49
N LEU A 143 -6.72 14.16 2.21
CA LEU A 143 -5.44 14.26 1.53
C LEU A 143 -4.35 13.49 2.30
N LEU A 144 -4.22 13.69 3.62
CA LEU A 144 -3.24 12.98 4.43
C LEU A 144 -3.44 11.45 4.39
N LEU A 145 -4.67 10.96 4.47
CA LEU A 145 -4.95 9.53 4.37
C LEU A 145 -4.62 8.96 2.98
N PHE A 146 -4.92 9.69 1.90
CA PHE A 146 -4.65 9.25 0.54
C PHE A 146 -3.14 9.21 0.25
N MET A 147 -2.40 10.23 0.69
CA MET A 147 -0.93 10.20 0.65
C MET A 147 -0.36 9.04 1.49
N LEU A 148 -0.92 8.78 2.68
CA LEU A 148 -0.50 7.62 3.47
C LEU A 148 -0.70 6.30 2.70
N SER A 149 -1.82 6.13 2.00
CA SER A 149 -2.03 4.92 1.18
C SER A 149 -1.05 4.80 0.02
N HIS A 150 -0.60 5.92 -0.55
CA HIS A 150 0.43 5.96 -1.58
C HIS A 150 1.74 5.36 -1.07
N TYR A 151 2.29 5.92 0.00
CA TYR A 151 3.58 5.48 0.54
C TYR A 151 3.49 4.04 1.10
N VAL A 152 2.35 3.65 1.68
CA VAL A 152 2.13 2.26 2.08
C VAL A 152 2.18 1.33 0.86
N ALA A 153 1.53 1.69 -0.25
CA ALA A 153 1.54 0.89 -1.48
C ALA A 153 2.94 0.81 -2.12
N ASP A 154 3.70 1.90 -2.11
CA ASP A 154 5.06 1.92 -2.64
C ASP A 154 6.00 0.97 -1.87
N GLY A 155 5.79 0.79 -0.57
CA GLY A 155 6.53 -0.21 0.21
C GLY A 155 6.29 -1.65 -0.24
N HIS A 156 5.20 -1.92 -0.98
CA HIS A 156 4.90 -3.23 -1.59
C HIS A 156 5.45 -3.38 -3.00
N MET A 157 5.95 -2.31 -3.63
CA MET A 157 6.58 -2.39 -4.93
C MET A 157 8.00 -2.97 -4.74
N PRO A 158 8.31 -4.20 -5.22
CA PRO A 158 9.57 -4.87 -4.89
C PRO A 158 10.81 -4.06 -5.24
N PHE A 159 10.80 -3.41 -6.41
CA PHE A 159 11.92 -2.60 -6.86
C PHE A 159 12.04 -1.27 -6.12
N HIS A 160 11.06 -0.83 -5.32
CA HIS A 160 11.28 0.28 -4.39
C HIS A 160 12.14 -0.14 -3.19
N CYS A 161 12.30 -1.44 -2.97
CA CYS A 161 13.07 -2.00 -1.86
C CYS A 161 14.36 -2.72 -2.29
N ASP A 162 14.61 -2.81 -3.58
CA ASP A 162 15.78 -3.47 -4.16
C ASP A 162 16.78 -2.43 -4.70
N SER A 163 18.03 -2.48 -4.23
CA SER A 163 19.09 -1.57 -4.66
C SER A 163 19.58 -1.82 -6.09
N ARG A 164 19.26 -2.97 -6.70
CA ARG A 164 19.48 -3.21 -8.13
C ARG A 164 18.59 -2.24 -8.91
N LYS A 165 19.23 -1.33 -9.63
CA LYS A 165 18.59 -0.15 -10.24
C LYS A 165 17.70 -0.46 -11.45
N PHE A 166 16.61 -1.20 -11.27
CA PHE A 166 15.70 -1.62 -12.35
C PHE A 166 14.90 -0.49 -13.02
N SER A 167 15.12 0.76 -12.63
CA SER A 167 14.67 1.96 -13.32
C SER A 167 15.65 2.45 -14.40
N GLU A 168 16.92 2.02 -14.37
CA GLU A 168 17.92 2.29 -15.39
C GLU A 168 17.82 1.28 -16.56
N GLY A 169 18.50 1.58 -17.67
CA GLY A 169 18.52 0.71 -18.85
C GLY A 169 17.14 0.57 -19.49
N ASP A 170 16.63 -0.67 -19.55
CA ASP A 170 15.32 -0.98 -20.12
C ASP A 170 14.13 -0.59 -19.23
N ASN A 171 14.39 -0.04 -18.03
CA ASN A 171 13.37 0.47 -17.10
C ASN A 171 12.25 -0.56 -16.83
N LEU A 172 12.66 -1.76 -16.43
CA LEU A 172 11.74 -2.83 -16.04
C LEU A 172 10.75 -2.38 -14.95
N HIS A 173 11.21 -1.51 -14.05
CA HIS A 173 10.36 -0.87 -13.03
C HIS A 173 9.19 -0.13 -13.68
N GLY A 174 9.46 0.79 -14.60
CA GLY A 174 8.43 1.53 -15.31
C GLY A 174 7.48 0.63 -16.10
N ASP A 175 8.01 -0.41 -16.75
CA ASP A 175 7.22 -1.37 -17.52
C ASP A 175 6.21 -2.15 -16.67
N ILE A 176 6.64 -2.64 -15.50
CA ILE A 176 5.76 -3.38 -14.57
C ILE A 176 4.64 -2.47 -14.07
N GLU A 177 4.98 -1.27 -13.60
CA GLU A 177 3.99 -0.32 -13.10
C GLU A 177 3.00 0.11 -14.20
N GLY A 178 3.49 0.30 -15.43
CA GLY A 178 2.66 0.61 -16.59
C GLY A 178 1.66 -0.50 -16.89
N LYS A 179 2.12 -1.76 -16.91
CA LYS A 179 1.25 -2.94 -17.11
C LYS A 179 0.14 -3.02 -16.05
N TRP A 180 0.46 -2.73 -14.80
CA TRP A 180 -0.53 -2.72 -13.72
C TRP A 180 -1.60 -1.64 -13.92
N ASP A 181 -1.17 -0.41 -14.21
CA ASP A 181 -2.07 0.71 -14.40
C ASP A 181 -2.96 0.48 -15.62
N ASP A 182 -2.40 0.02 -16.74
CA ASP A 182 -3.14 -0.26 -17.97
C ASP A 182 -4.28 -1.27 -17.74
N ILE A 183 -4.02 -2.36 -17.01
CA ILE A 183 -5.05 -3.36 -16.70
C ILE A 183 -6.18 -2.73 -15.86
N ILE A 184 -5.85 -1.90 -14.88
CA ILE A 184 -6.86 -1.19 -14.06
C ILE A 184 -7.68 -0.23 -14.92
N ARG A 185 -7.02 0.56 -15.77
CA ARG A 185 -7.69 1.53 -16.64
C ARG A 185 -8.58 0.87 -17.70
N ARG A 186 -8.24 -0.34 -18.16
CA ARG A 186 -9.11 -1.13 -19.04
C ARG A 186 -10.30 -1.74 -18.30
N CYS A 187 -10.08 -2.27 -17.10
CA CYS A 187 -11.13 -2.94 -16.32
C CYS A 187 -12.13 -1.99 -15.64
N TYR A 188 -11.77 -0.72 -15.42
CA TYR A 188 -12.60 0.24 -14.69
C TYR A 188 -12.90 1.50 -15.50
N ALA A 189 -14.09 2.06 -15.28
CA ALA A 189 -14.56 3.26 -15.94
C ALA A 189 -13.86 4.50 -15.35
N ILE A 190 -13.25 5.31 -16.22
CA ILE A 190 -12.51 6.52 -15.84
C ILE A 190 -13.20 7.74 -16.43
N ASP A 191 -13.51 8.69 -15.56
CA ASP A 191 -13.87 10.05 -15.88
C ASP A 191 -12.57 10.79 -16.25
N LYS A 192 -12.31 10.89 -17.56
CA LYS A 192 -11.07 11.47 -18.09
C LYS A 192 -10.97 12.97 -17.83
N ASP A 193 -12.10 13.67 -17.81
CA ASP A 193 -12.14 15.12 -17.66
C ASP A 193 -11.77 15.54 -16.23
N ASN A 194 -12.17 14.73 -15.24
CA ASN A 194 -11.86 14.96 -13.83
C ASN A 194 -10.73 14.06 -13.30
N GLU A 195 -10.11 13.26 -14.17
CA GLU A 195 -9.06 12.29 -13.86
C GLU A 195 -9.36 11.39 -12.64
N ARG A 196 -10.59 10.87 -12.55
CA ARG A 196 -11.06 10.01 -11.45
C ARG A 196 -11.81 8.79 -11.95
N PHE A 197 -12.11 7.84 -11.07
CA PHE A 197 -13.00 6.73 -11.42
C PHE A 197 -14.46 7.19 -11.46
N PHE A 198 -15.25 6.64 -12.38
CA PHE A 198 -16.69 6.58 -12.14
C PHE A 198 -16.97 5.60 -11.00
N TYR A 199 -18.05 5.82 -10.26
CA TYR A 199 -18.38 4.98 -9.11
C TYR A 199 -19.61 4.10 -9.35
N ASP A 200 -19.57 2.88 -8.81
CA ASP A 200 -20.76 2.04 -8.69
C ASP A 200 -21.71 2.59 -7.61
N ARG A 201 -22.88 1.96 -7.48
CA ARG A 201 -23.90 2.35 -6.48
C ARG A 201 -23.42 2.30 -5.02
N PHE A 202 -22.29 1.66 -4.75
CA PHE A 202 -21.69 1.54 -3.42
C PHE A 202 -20.53 2.52 -3.19
N GLY A 203 -20.20 3.34 -4.20
CA GLY A 203 -19.14 4.34 -4.13
C GLY A 203 -17.73 3.78 -4.41
N TYR A 204 -17.61 2.63 -5.07
CA TYR A 204 -16.31 2.07 -5.49
C TYR A 204 -16.09 2.23 -6.98
N PRO A 205 -14.85 2.13 -7.50
CA PRO A 205 -14.58 2.18 -8.93
C PRO A 205 -15.51 1.26 -9.73
N LEU A 206 -16.23 1.85 -10.68
CA LEU A 206 -17.20 1.17 -11.53
C LEU A 206 -16.45 0.30 -12.53
N ARG A 207 -16.75 -1.00 -12.53
CA ARG A 207 -16.17 -1.93 -13.50
C ARG A 207 -16.80 -1.75 -14.87
N ASN A 208 -15.99 -1.77 -15.93
CA ASN A 208 -16.48 -1.79 -17.30
C ASN A 208 -17.11 -3.15 -17.61
N SER A 209 -18.41 -3.18 -17.92
CA SER A 209 -19.12 -4.42 -18.26
C SER A 209 -18.65 -5.02 -19.60
N SER A 210 -18.20 -4.18 -20.53
CA SER A 210 -17.65 -4.59 -21.83
C SER A 210 -16.32 -5.35 -21.72
N THR A 211 -15.60 -5.21 -20.60
CA THR A 211 -14.30 -5.86 -20.36
C THR A 211 -14.39 -6.95 -19.28
N ASP A 212 -15.57 -7.52 -19.01
CA ASP A 212 -15.72 -8.50 -17.92
C ASP A 212 -14.89 -9.78 -18.16
N GLN A 213 -14.73 -10.20 -19.43
CA GLN A 213 -13.84 -11.32 -19.76
C GLN A 213 -12.37 -10.99 -19.49
N GLU A 214 -11.94 -9.75 -19.78
CA GLU A 214 -10.58 -9.29 -19.48
C GLU A 214 -10.34 -9.24 -17.97
N TYR A 215 -11.30 -8.70 -17.21
CA TYR A 215 -11.22 -8.72 -15.74
C TYR A 215 -11.09 -10.15 -15.22
N ARG A 216 -11.95 -11.07 -15.66
CA ARG A 216 -11.95 -12.48 -15.22
C ARG A 216 -10.66 -13.22 -15.49
N SER A 217 -9.91 -12.82 -16.53
CA SER A 217 -8.63 -13.42 -16.90
C SER A 217 -7.41 -12.64 -16.38
N SER A 218 -7.62 -11.49 -15.74
CA SER A 218 -6.54 -10.65 -15.20
C SER A 218 -6.15 -11.02 -13.77
N PHE A 219 -4.96 -10.59 -13.34
CA PHE A 219 -4.50 -10.72 -11.95
C PHE A 219 -5.44 -10.04 -10.95
N LEU A 220 -6.19 -9.00 -11.35
CA LEU A 220 -7.15 -8.32 -10.47
C LEU A 220 -8.22 -9.28 -9.94
N LYS A 221 -8.64 -10.24 -10.77
CA LYS A 221 -9.60 -11.28 -10.35
C LYS A 221 -8.99 -12.24 -9.33
N GLU A 222 -7.73 -12.59 -9.50
CA GLU A 222 -7.01 -13.45 -8.57
C GLU A 222 -6.74 -12.74 -7.23
N VAL A 223 -6.41 -11.45 -7.24
CA VAL A 223 -6.36 -10.60 -6.02
C VAL A 223 -7.71 -10.62 -5.29
N ASP A 224 -8.81 -10.49 -6.03
CA ASP A 224 -10.18 -10.54 -5.50
C ASP A 224 -10.51 -11.89 -4.82
N LYS A 225 -10.02 -13.00 -5.39
CA LYS A 225 -10.16 -14.36 -4.83
C LYS A 225 -9.28 -14.53 -3.60
N GLU A 226 -8.02 -14.13 -3.70
CA GLU A 226 -7.04 -14.22 -2.62
C GLU A 226 -7.54 -13.47 -1.38
N LEU A 227 -7.94 -12.20 -1.52
CA LEU A 227 -8.45 -11.41 -0.40
C LEU A 227 -9.74 -11.99 0.19
N ARG A 228 -10.62 -12.60 -0.62
CA ARG A 228 -11.85 -13.22 -0.12
C ARG A 228 -11.56 -14.41 0.80
N ASN A 229 -10.55 -15.21 0.44
CA ASN A 229 -10.21 -16.44 1.14
C ASN A 229 -9.23 -16.19 2.30
N ARG A 230 -8.45 -15.10 2.22
CA ARG A 230 -7.46 -14.74 3.22
C ARG A 230 -8.10 -14.14 4.47
N GLU A 231 -7.71 -14.65 5.63
CA GLU A 231 -8.04 -14.04 6.92
C GLU A 231 -7.39 -12.65 7.06
N PHE A 232 -8.19 -11.66 7.46
CA PHE A 232 -7.68 -10.33 7.80
C PHE A 232 -7.22 -10.27 9.25
N ILE A 233 -5.91 -10.37 9.44
CA ILE A 233 -5.28 -10.16 10.75
C ILE A 233 -5.17 -8.65 11.00
N ILE A 234 -5.45 -8.12 12.21
CA ILE A 234 -5.26 -6.69 12.54
C ILE A 234 -3.90 -6.41 13.22
N SER A 235 -3.23 -7.42 13.77
CA SER A 235 -1.92 -7.27 14.46
C SER A 235 -0.84 -6.73 13.50
N TRP A 236 0.29 -6.21 13.95
CA TRP A 236 1.36 -5.83 13.03
C TRP A 236 2.25 -7.01 12.61
N GLY A 237 1.88 -8.24 12.97
CA GLY A 237 2.83 -9.35 13.07
C GLY A 237 3.60 -9.30 14.39
N ALA A 238 4.76 -9.96 14.45
CA ALA A 238 5.55 -10.06 15.69
C ALA A 238 6.72 -9.07 15.68
N LYS A 239 7.00 -8.48 16.85
CA LYS A 239 8.03 -7.44 17.08
C LYS A 239 7.81 -6.13 16.31
N ASN A 240 6.58 -5.89 15.84
CA ASN A 240 6.17 -4.63 15.22
C ASN A 240 5.16 -3.92 16.13
N THR A 241 5.41 -2.66 16.48
CA THR A 241 4.60 -1.93 17.47
C THR A 241 3.86 -0.73 16.89
N ASN A 242 4.41 -0.09 15.86
CA ASN A 242 3.89 1.11 15.21
C ASN A 242 3.87 0.96 13.67
N VAL A 243 3.50 2.03 12.95
CA VAL A 243 3.45 2.01 11.47
C VAL A 243 4.86 1.90 10.91
N TRP A 244 5.82 2.61 11.51
CA TRP A 244 7.24 2.52 11.13
C TRP A 244 7.74 1.08 11.15
N ASP A 245 7.56 0.36 12.27
CA ASP A 245 8.02 -1.01 12.42
C ASP A 245 7.42 -1.94 11.36
N PHE A 246 6.11 -1.79 11.15
CA PHE A 246 5.37 -2.56 10.18
C PHE A 246 5.85 -2.26 8.76
N MET A 247 6.01 -0.99 8.39
CA MET A 247 6.45 -0.62 7.05
C MET A 247 7.91 -0.99 6.78
N SER A 248 8.78 -0.94 7.79
CA SER A 248 10.14 -1.49 7.69
C SER A 248 10.11 -3.00 7.44
N ALA A 249 9.21 -3.73 8.11
CA ALA A 249 9.01 -5.16 7.82
C ALA A 249 8.48 -5.38 6.40
N ILE A 250 7.51 -4.59 5.94
CA ILE A 250 6.97 -4.68 4.58
C ILE A 250 8.09 -4.50 3.55
N CYS A 251 8.90 -3.45 3.67
CA CYS A 251 10.01 -3.20 2.76
C CYS A 251 11.02 -4.35 2.74
N GLN A 252 11.32 -4.94 3.91
CA GLN A 252 12.20 -6.12 4.00
C GLN A 252 11.66 -7.33 3.21
N TYR A 253 10.36 -7.62 3.26
CA TYR A 253 9.80 -8.74 2.49
C TYR A 253 9.56 -8.38 1.03
N SER A 254 9.30 -7.12 0.69
CA SER A 254 9.28 -6.63 -0.70
C SER A 254 10.65 -6.77 -1.37
N TYR A 255 11.73 -6.48 -0.64
CA TYR A 255 13.09 -6.78 -1.07
C TYR A 255 13.30 -8.27 -1.35
N LEU A 256 12.90 -9.15 -0.42
CA LEU A 256 13.01 -10.61 -0.65
C LEU A 256 12.18 -11.06 -1.85
N LEU A 257 10.98 -10.49 -2.01
CA LEU A 257 10.08 -10.77 -3.12
C LEU A 257 10.70 -10.35 -4.45
N SER A 258 11.44 -9.24 -4.48
CA SER A 258 12.22 -8.81 -5.65
C SER A 258 13.25 -9.86 -6.06
N TYR A 259 13.97 -10.46 -5.10
CA TYR A 259 14.93 -11.53 -5.38
C TYR A 259 14.30 -12.88 -5.71
N CYS A 260 13.10 -13.16 -5.19
CA CYS A 260 12.30 -14.29 -5.64
C CYS A 260 11.84 -14.12 -7.10
N PHE A 261 11.59 -12.89 -7.56
CA PHE A 261 11.13 -12.59 -8.91
C PHE A 261 12.27 -12.45 -9.93
N ILE A 262 13.31 -11.69 -9.56
CA ILE A 262 14.52 -11.48 -10.34
C ILE A 262 15.70 -12.03 -9.52
N PRO A 263 16.25 -13.21 -9.86
CA PRO A 263 17.33 -13.84 -9.10
C PRO A 263 18.59 -12.98 -8.96
N GLU A 264 19.45 -13.31 -7.98
CA GLU A 264 20.66 -12.54 -7.61
C GLU A 264 21.66 -12.37 -8.77
N ASN A 265 21.71 -13.32 -9.72
CA ASN A 265 22.58 -13.22 -10.90
C ASN A 265 22.07 -12.26 -11.99
N TYR A 266 20.91 -11.63 -11.78
CA TYR A 266 20.33 -10.65 -12.67
C TYR A 266 20.27 -9.25 -12.06
N ASP A 267 20.54 -8.25 -12.88
CA ASP A 267 20.44 -6.83 -12.58
C ASP A 267 19.91 -6.03 -13.78
N HIS A 268 19.85 -4.71 -13.63
CA HIS A 268 19.38 -3.78 -14.66
C HIS A 268 20.14 -3.84 -16.00
N THR A 269 21.33 -4.45 -16.05
CA THR A 269 22.16 -4.55 -17.27
C THR A 269 21.97 -5.84 -18.05
N ASN A 270 21.49 -6.91 -17.39
CA ASN A 270 21.44 -8.24 -17.98
C ASN A 270 20.06 -8.92 -17.93
N VAL A 271 19.05 -8.28 -17.32
CA VAL A 271 17.67 -8.80 -17.38
C VAL A 271 17.18 -8.78 -18.84
N PRO A 272 16.72 -9.92 -19.38
CA PRO A 272 16.26 -9.98 -20.76
C PRO A 272 14.88 -9.36 -20.96
N ARG A 273 14.74 -8.58 -22.05
CA ARG A 273 13.50 -7.85 -22.41
C ARG A 273 12.26 -8.72 -22.58
N ARG A 274 12.40 -9.97 -23.04
CA ARG A 274 11.24 -10.78 -23.50
C ARG A 274 10.74 -11.82 -22.50
N ASN A 275 11.57 -12.23 -21.54
CA ASN A 275 11.27 -13.36 -20.65
C ASN A 275 11.58 -13.06 -19.17
N TRP A 276 11.64 -11.78 -18.78
CA TRP A 276 11.82 -11.37 -17.38
C TRP A 276 10.71 -11.87 -16.45
N GLN A 277 9.50 -12.12 -16.99
CA GLN A 277 8.29 -12.49 -16.24
C GLN A 277 8.36 -13.86 -15.55
N SER A 278 9.39 -14.67 -15.84
CA SER A 278 9.54 -16.02 -15.32
C SER A 278 11.00 -16.36 -14.97
N LEU A 279 11.83 -15.38 -14.66
CA LEU A 279 13.25 -15.61 -14.32
C LEU A 279 13.43 -16.23 -12.94
N GLY A 280 12.57 -15.85 -12.01
CA GLY A 280 12.66 -16.21 -10.60
C GLY A 280 11.92 -17.48 -10.21
N SER A 281 11.85 -17.69 -8.90
CA SER A 281 11.06 -18.76 -8.29
C SER A 281 9.57 -18.46 -8.25
N ILE A 282 9.17 -17.22 -8.56
CA ILE A 282 7.77 -16.82 -8.68
C ILE A 282 7.50 -16.24 -10.07
N SER A 283 6.30 -16.46 -10.59
CA SER A 283 5.85 -15.87 -11.85
C SER A 283 5.48 -14.40 -11.69
N PHE A 284 5.35 -13.67 -12.80
CA PHE A 284 4.82 -12.31 -12.79
C PHE A 284 3.38 -12.27 -12.23
N ASP A 285 2.54 -13.27 -12.51
CA ASP A 285 1.18 -13.31 -11.97
C ASP A 285 1.17 -13.53 -10.45
N ASP A 286 2.03 -14.41 -9.94
CA ASP A 286 2.20 -14.60 -8.50
C ASP A 286 2.70 -13.33 -7.81
N LEU A 287 3.65 -12.62 -8.44
CA LEU A 287 4.13 -11.33 -7.97
C LEU A 287 2.98 -10.32 -7.91
N ASN A 288 2.19 -10.21 -8.98
CA ASN A 288 1.06 -9.27 -9.06
C ASN A 288 0.05 -9.54 -7.93
N VAL A 289 -0.32 -10.81 -7.73
CA VAL A 289 -1.26 -11.18 -6.66
C VAL A 289 -0.67 -10.87 -5.28
N ALA A 290 0.60 -11.19 -5.05
CA ALA A 290 1.27 -10.91 -3.78
C ALA A 290 1.29 -9.41 -3.45
N VAL A 291 1.82 -8.60 -4.37
CA VAL A 291 1.97 -7.14 -4.21
C VAL A 291 0.61 -6.49 -3.93
N PHE A 292 -0.41 -6.78 -4.74
CA PHE A 292 -1.68 -6.08 -4.65
C PHE A 292 -2.51 -6.52 -3.44
N SER A 293 -2.57 -7.82 -3.16
CA SER A 293 -3.31 -8.33 -2.00
C SER A 293 -2.69 -7.86 -0.68
N ASP A 294 -1.36 -7.89 -0.57
CA ASP A 294 -0.64 -7.45 0.63
C ASP A 294 -0.71 -5.93 0.80
N ALA A 295 -0.66 -5.15 -0.29
CA ALA A 295 -0.84 -3.70 -0.26
C ALA A 295 -2.24 -3.31 0.23
N ILE A 296 -3.30 -3.94 -0.29
CA ILE A 296 -4.68 -3.72 0.13
C ILE A 296 -4.85 -4.01 1.63
N ASP A 297 -4.36 -5.15 2.10
CA ASP A 297 -4.44 -5.51 3.52
C ASP A 297 -3.63 -4.55 4.40
N SER A 298 -2.50 -4.03 3.90
CA SER A 298 -1.64 -3.08 4.61
C SER A 298 -2.29 -1.72 4.76
N ILE A 299 -2.82 -1.15 3.67
CA ILE A 299 -3.54 0.13 3.70
C ILE A 299 -4.74 0.02 4.64
N ALA A 300 -5.54 -1.04 4.51
CA ALA A 300 -6.71 -1.30 5.37
C ALA A 300 -6.31 -1.37 6.86
N ARG A 301 -5.22 -2.06 7.17
CA ARG A 301 -4.70 -2.23 8.54
C ARG A 301 -4.19 -0.91 9.11
N VAL A 302 -3.39 -0.17 8.34
CA VAL A 302 -2.80 1.11 8.75
C VAL A 302 -3.91 2.12 9.01
N TRP A 303 -4.81 2.33 8.05
CA TRP A 303 -5.93 3.25 8.19
C TRP A 303 -6.84 2.89 9.37
N LEU A 304 -7.24 1.61 9.50
CA LEU A 304 -8.08 1.18 10.63
C LEU A 304 -7.40 1.46 11.98
N ARG A 305 -6.09 1.26 12.09
CA ARG A 305 -5.35 1.50 13.35
C ARG A 305 -5.18 2.97 13.67
N VAL A 306 -4.87 3.80 12.67
CA VAL A 306 -4.83 5.27 12.77
C VAL A 306 -6.19 5.76 13.27
N TRP A 307 -7.27 5.36 12.60
CA TRP A 307 -8.64 5.75 12.95
C TRP A 307 -9.05 5.27 14.34
N ARG A 308 -8.72 4.02 14.69
CA ARG A 308 -9.00 3.46 16.02
C ARG A 308 -8.27 4.20 17.13
N ARG A 309 -7.04 4.66 16.91
CA ARG A 309 -6.29 5.47 17.90
C ARG A 309 -7.01 6.79 18.16
N TYR A 310 -7.45 7.48 17.10
CA TYR A 310 -8.26 8.69 17.22
C TYR A 310 -9.58 8.42 17.99
N LEU A 311 -10.41 7.47 17.55
CA LEU A 311 -11.69 7.16 18.20
C LEU A 311 -11.54 6.68 19.65
N LYS A 312 -10.40 6.10 20.03
CA LYS A 312 -10.09 5.79 21.43
C LYS A 312 -9.86 7.07 22.23
N TRP A 313 -9.04 7.99 21.71
CA TRP A 313 -8.79 9.29 22.34
C TRP A 313 -10.08 10.10 22.49
N GLU A 314 -10.90 10.19 21.43
CA GLU A 314 -12.16 10.95 21.41
C GLU A 314 -13.11 10.47 22.53
N ARG A 315 -13.29 9.16 22.66
CA ARG A 315 -14.09 8.56 23.75
C ARG A 315 -13.55 8.89 25.14
N GLN A 316 -12.23 8.93 25.30
CA GLN A 316 -11.60 9.31 26.57
C GLN A 316 -11.83 10.79 26.90
N GLN A 317 -11.88 11.68 25.90
CA GLN A 317 -12.21 13.09 26.14
C GLN A 317 -13.68 13.28 26.49
N LYS A 318 -14.59 12.58 25.78
CA LYS A 318 -16.03 12.64 26.05
C LYS A 318 -16.38 12.11 27.45
N ALA A 319 -15.65 11.11 27.95
CA ALA A 319 -15.84 10.60 29.31
C ALA A 319 -15.35 11.54 30.44
N LYS A 320 -14.59 12.59 30.11
CA LYS A 320 -14.09 13.59 31.07
C LYS A 320 -14.98 14.83 31.17
N LYS A 321 -15.92 15.01 30.24
CA LYS A 321 -16.89 16.12 30.20
C LYS A 321 -18.16 15.68 30.93
#